data_AF-A0A2S6GMV0-F1
#
_entry.id   AF-A0A2S6GMV0-F1
#
_cell.length_a   1.000
_cell.length_b   1.000
_cell.length_c   1.000
_cell.angle_alpha   90.00
_cell.angle_beta   90.00
_cell.angle_gamma   90.00
#
_symmetry.space_group_name_H-M   'P 1'
#
loop_
_entity.id
_entity.type
_entity.pdbx_description
1 polymer ?
#
loop_
_entity_poly.entity_id
_entity_poly.type
_entity_poly.pdbx_seq_one_letter_code
_entity_poly.pdbx_strand_id
1 'polypeptide(L)'
;MKLDGLIPLYKSMKSQNIERYKFEYKASKAVFDVFFFIDGSPFLLLFGVKAENFSFELEVNNGFVIDHNLDRSTYKRLCEVLGLEFDPKRPI
;
A
#
# COMPACT_ATOMS: atom_id res chain seq x y z
N MET A 1 1.40 -10.90 -4.54
CA MET A 1 -0.09 -10.79 -4.55
C MET A 1 -0.51 -9.89 -5.72
N LYS A 2 -1.76 -9.99 -6.21
CA LYS A 2 -2.30 -9.08 -7.25
C LYS A 2 -3.37 -8.15 -6.68
N LEU A 3 -3.35 -6.87 -7.07
CA LEU A 3 -4.27 -5.83 -6.60
C LEU A 3 -5.27 -5.42 -7.69
N ASP A 4 -6.20 -6.32 -8.05
CA ASP A 4 -7.16 -6.07 -9.13
C ASP A 4 -8.05 -4.83 -8.90
N GLY A 5 -8.28 -4.44 -7.63
CA GLY A 5 -9.02 -3.24 -7.27
C GLY A 5 -8.39 -1.93 -7.75
N LEU A 6 -7.09 -1.92 -8.07
CA LEU A 6 -6.42 -0.74 -8.63
C LEU A 6 -6.65 -0.55 -10.13
N ILE A 7 -7.06 -1.60 -10.86
CA ILE A 7 -7.29 -1.54 -12.30
C ILE A 7 -8.33 -0.47 -12.68
N PRO A 8 -9.55 -0.44 -12.08
CA PRO A 8 -10.53 0.59 -12.41
C PRO A 8 -10.04 2.00 -12.02
N LEU A 9 -9.35 2.14 -10.88
CA LEU A 9 -8.77 3.40 -10.45
C LEU A 9 -7.72 3.92 -11.45
N TYR A 10 -6.78 3.05 -11.86
CA TYR A 10 -5.76 3.37 -12.86
C TYR A 10 -6.37 3.83 -14.18
N LYS A 11 -7.37 3.11 -14.70
CA LYS A 11 -8.07 3.50 -15.94
C LYS A 11 -8.69 4.89 -15.83
N SER A 12 -9.35 5.16 -14.70
CA SER A 12 -9.95 6.46 -14.41
C SER A 12 -8.90 7.56 -14.33
N MET A 13 -7.80 7.33 -13.60
CA MET A 13 -6.67 8.25 -13.50
C MET A 13 -6.07 8.58 -14.88
N LYS A 14 -5.83 7.57 -15.72
CA LYS A 14 -5.33 7.77 -17.09
C LYS A 14 -6.29 8.57 -17.96
N SER A 15 -7.61 8.32 -17.88
CA SER A 15 -8.60 9.09 -18.65
C SER A 15 -8.68 10.57 -18.25
N GLN A 16 -8.30 10.88 -17.01
CA GLN A 16 -8.32 12.23 -16.45
C GLN A 16 -6.95 12.90 -16.44
N ASN A 17 -5.92 12.22 -16.94
CA ASN A 17 -4.53 12.67 -16.88
C ASN A 17 -4.05 12.98 -15.45
N ILE A 18 -4.48 12.16 -14.48
CA ILE A 18 -4.09 12.24 -13.07
C ILE A 18 -2.95 11.25 -12.83
N GLU A 19 -1.82 11.73 -12.32
CA GLU A 19 -0.64 10.89 -12.06
C GLU A 19 -0.54 10.42 -10.61
N ARG A 20 -1.20 11.14 -9.69
CA ARG A 20 -1.16 10.86 -8.25
C ARG A 20 -2.55 10.96 -7.67
N TYR A 21 -2.97 9.94 -6.93
CA TYR A 21 -4.29 9.92 -6.31
C TYR A 21 -4.18 9.49 -4.85
N LYS A 22 -4.89 10.22 -3.97
CA LYS A 22 -4.95 9.92 -2.53
C LYS A 22 -6.32 9.37 -2.19
N PHE A 23 -6.35 8.27 -1.44
CA PHE A 23 -7.56 7.72 -0.86
C PHE A 23 -7.31 7.22 0.56
N GLU A 24 -8.38 7.11 1.34
CA GLU A 24 -8.31 6.51 2.67
C GLU A 24 -8.52 5.00 2.58
N TYR A 25 -7.73 4.24 3.32
CA TYR A 25 -7.91 2.80 3.49
C TYR A 25 -7.95 2.47 4.98
N LYS A 26 -8.91 1.63 5.39
CA LYS A 26 -9.08 1.21 6.78
C LYS A 26 -8.92 -0.30 6.88
N ALA A 27 -8.08 -0.74 7.80
CA ALA A 27 -7.89 -2.15 8.13
C ALA A 27 -7.75 -2.32 9.65
N SER A 28 -8.56 -3.20 10.25
CA SER A 28 -8.63 -3.35 11.70
C SER A 28 -8.89 -1.98 12.37
N LYS A 29 -8.09 -1.62 13.38
CA LYS A 29 -8.09 -0.32 14.06
C LYS A 29 -7.28 0.77 13.34
N ALA A 30 -6.54 0.43 12.29
CA ALA A 30 -5.65 1.36 11.60
C ALA A 30 -6.36 2.05 10.42
N VAL A 31 -6.06 3.34 10.26
CA VAL A 31 -6.50 4.17 9.13
C VAL A 31 -5.25 4.68 8.41
N PHE A 32 -5.23 4.46 7.10
CA PHE A 32 -4.13 4.83 6.22
C PHE A 32 -4.60 5.91 5.25
N ASP A 33 -3.76 6.92 5.05
CA ASP A 33 -3.75 7.69 3.82
C ASP A 33 -2.89 6.94 2.80
N VAL A 34 -3.49 6.51 1.70
CA VAL A 34 -2.80 5.79 0.64
C VAL A 34 -2.66 6.69 -0.58
N PHE A 35 -1.43 6.86 -1.04
CA PHE A 35 -1.14 7.52 -2.30
C PHE A 35 -0.81 6.48 -3.36
N PHE A 36 -1.42 6.61 -4.53
CA PHE A 36 -1.11 5.81 -5.70
C PHE A 36 -0.46 6.70 -6.76
N PHE A 37 0.80 6.41 -7.07
CA PHE A 37 1.64 7.14 -8.02
C PHE A 37 1.82 6.31 -9.29
N ILE A 38 1.42 6.86 -10.44
CA ILE A 38 1.45 6.20 -11.75
C ILE A 38 2.38 6.90 -12.77
N ASP A 39 3.17 7.86 -12.30
CA ASP A 39 4.21 8.59 -13.04
C ASP A 39 5.52 7.79 -13.15
N GLY A 40 5.70 6.73 -12.35
CA GLY A 40 6.87 5.84 -12.37
C GLY A 40 6.65 4.48 -13.04
N SER A 41 7.74 3.72 -13.21
CA SER A 41 7.70 2.30 -13.57
C SER A 41 8.76 1.54 -12.74
N PRO A 42 8.37 0.73 -11.75
CA PRO A 42 7.00 0.36 -11.39
C PRO A 42 6.17 1.52 -10.81
N PHE A 43 4.85 1.35 -10.74
CA PHE A 43 4.00 2.27 -9.98
C PHE A 43 4.28 2.11 -8.48
N LEU A 44 3.86 3.08 -7.67
CA LEU A 44 4.14 3.08 -6.23
C LEU A 44 2.87 3.32 -5.42
N LEU A 45 2.69 2.54 -4.36
CA LEU A 45 1.73 2.79 -3.30
C LEU A 45 2.47 3.23 -2.04
N LEU A 46 2.17 4.42 -1.54
CA LEU A 46 2.66 4.89 -0.25
C LEU A 46 1.52 4.84 0.77
N PHE A 47 1.70 4.05 1.82
CA PHE A 47 0.79 3.94 2.95
C PHE A 47 1.32 4.80 4.10
N GLY A 48 0.60 5.84 4.50
CA GLY A 48 0.86 6.61 5.71
C GLY A 48 -0.19 6.33 6.79
N VAL A 49 0.22 5.95 7.99
CA VAL A 49 -0.70 5.71 9.11
C VAL A 49 -1.14 7.05 9.71
N LYS A 50 -2.44 7.29 9.84
CA LYS A 50 -2.92 8.60 10.35
C LYS A 50 -2.61 8.82 11.83
N ALA A 51 -2.61 7.75 12.63
CA ALA A 51 -2.45 7.83 14.07
C ALA A 51 -0.98 7.86 14.52
N GLU A 52 -0.03 7.56 13.64
CA GLU A 52 1.37 7.34 13.99
C GLU A 52 2.30 7.91 12.92
N ASN A 53 3.49 8.36 13.30
CA ASN A 53 4.53 8.75 12.33
C ASN A 53 5.19 7.50 11.71
N PHE A 54 4.41 6.73 10.96
CA PHE A 54 4.85 5.52 10.28
C PHE A 54 4.25 5.45 8.88
N SER A 55 5.11 5.16 7.91
CA SER A 55 4.73 4.94 6.53
C SER A 55 5.59 3.84 5.91
N PHE A 56 5.05 3.22 4.86
CA PHE A 56 5.79 2.26 4.05
C PHE A 56 5.29 2.31 2.61
N GLU A 57 6.11 1.77 1.72
CA GLU A 57 5.86 1.79 0.29
C GLU A 57 5.77 0.37 -0.27
N LEU A 58 4.98 0.21 -1.34
CA LEU A 58 4.89 -1.01 -2.12
C LEU A 58 5.00 -0.68 -3.60
N GLU A 59 5.94 -1.33 -4.28
CA GLU A 59 6.03 -1.28 -5.73
C GLU A 59 4.90 -2.11 -6.36
N VAL A 60 4.17 -1.49 -7.28
CA VAL A 60 3.12 -2.13 -8.07
C VAL A 60 3.69 -2.38 -9.47
N ASN A 61 4.16 -3.60 -9.66
CA ASN A 61 4.72 -4.10 -10.91
C ASN A 61 3.65 -4.30 -11.98
N ASN A 62 4.11 -4.54 -13.21
CA ASN A 62 3.25 -4.83 -14.37
C ASN A 62 2.19 -5.89 -14.04
N GLY A 63 0.95 -5.62 -14.46
CA GLY A 63 -0.20 -6.47 -14.13
C GLY A 63 -0.76 -6.25 -12.72
N PHE A 64 -0.41 -5.15 -12.05
CA PHE A 64 -0.84 -4.80 -10.69
C PHE A 64 -0.40 -5.84 -9.65
N VAL A 65 0.83 -6.35 -9.82
CA VAL A 65 1.44 -7.35 -8.94
C VAL A 65 2.33 -6.64 -7.92
N ILE A 66 2.17 -6.97 -6.65
CA ILE A 66 3.04 -6.48 -5.57
C ILE A 66 3.88 -7.63 -5.03
N ASP A 67 5.14 -7.31 -4.70
CA ASP A 67 5.86 -8.05 -3.66
C ASP A 67 5.38 -7.52 -2.31
N HIS A 68 4.95 -8.43 -1.45
CA HIS A 68 4.40 -8.14 -0.13
C HIS A 68 5.38 -8.53 0.98
N ASN A 69 6.59 -8.97 0.60
CA ASN A 69 7.70 -9.16 1.51
C ASN A 69 8.22 -7.80 1.98
N LEU A 70 7.65 -7.32 3.07
CA LEU A 70 8.16 -6.16 3.79
C LEU A 70 9.43 -6.54 4.56
N ASP A 71 10.36 -5.61 4.70
CA ASP A 71 11.49 -5.82 5.60
C ASP A 71 10.98 -6.06 7.03
N ARG A 72 11.77 -6.78 7.82
CA ARG A 72 11.35 -7.23 9.16
C ARG A 72 10.92 -6.07 10.07
N SER A 73 11.54 -4.91 9.95
CA SER A 73 11.24 -3.75 10.81
C SER A 73 9.92 -3.11 10.43
N THR A 74 9.67 -2.91 9.14
CA THR A 74 8.40 -2.41 8.60
C THR A 74 7.28 -3.39 8.90
N TYR A 75 7.49 -4.69 8.68
CA TYR A 75 6.50 -5.71 8.98
C TYR A 75 6.11 -5.71 10.46
N LYS A 76 7.11 -5.70 11.36
CA LYS A 76 6.86 -5.63 12.80
C LYS A 76 6.04 -4.39 13.17
N ARG A 77 6.40 -3.23 12.64
CA ARG A 77 5.69 -1.98 12.92
C ARG A 77 4.26 -1.99 12.38
N LEU A 78 4.06 -2.57 11.19
CA LEU A 78 2.74 -2.74 10.60
C LEU A 78 1.85 -3.66 11.46
N CYS A 79 2.38 -4.76 12.00
CA CYS A 79 1.64 -5.60 12.95
C CYS A 79 1.19 -4.82 14.19
N GLU A 80 2.08 -4.02 14.79
CA GLU A 80 1.76 -3.18 15.96
C GLU A 80 0.60 -2.21 15.66
N VAL A 81 0.69 -1.51 14.51
CA VAL A 81 -0.33 -0.57 14.03
C VAL A 81 -1.68 -1.27 13.81
N LEU A 82 -1.67 -2.44 13.16
CA LEU A 82 -2.87 -3.23 12.89
C LEU A 82 -3.43 -3.89 14.17
N GLY A 83 -2.65 -3.93 15.26
CA GLY A 83 -3.01 -4.61 16.51
C GLY A 83 -2.90 -6.13 16.41
N LEU A 84 -2.01 -6.62 15.56
CA LEU A 84 -1.73 -8.04 15.36
C LEU A 84 -0.49 -8.45 16.14
N GLU A 85 -0.46 -9.69 16.61
CA GLU A 85 0.76 -10.27 17.16
C GLU A 85 1.77 -10.50 16.02
N PHE A 86 3.00 -10.01 16.21
CA PHE A 86 4.09 -10.25 15.27
C PHE A 86 4.50 -11.73 15.31
N ASP A 87 4.34 -12.43 14.19
CA ASP A 87 4.82 -13.80 14.02
C ASP A 87 5.91 -13.84 12.92
N PRO A 88 7.19 -14.05 13.27
CA PRO A 88 8.27 -14.10 12.28
C PRO A 88 8.23 -15.33 11.38
N LYS A 89 7.36 -16.32 11.65
CA LYS A 89 7.22 -17.57 10.88
C LYS A 89 5.97 -17.59 9.98
N ARG A 90 5.09 -16.59 10.07
CA ARG A 90 3.95 -16.43 9.15
C ARG A 90 4.33 -15.45 8.04
N PRO A 91 4.49 -15.89 6.79
CA PRO A 91 4.46 -14.96 5.68
C PRO A 91 3.06 -14.34 5.60
N ILE A 92 2.96 -13.01 5.46
CA ILE A 92 1.75 -12.39 4.88
C ILE A 92 1.73 -12.73 3.39
#